data_AF-K1URE7-F1
#
_entry.id   AF-K1URE7-F1
#
_cell.length_a   1.000
_cell.length_b   1.000
_cell.length_c   1.000
_cell.angle_alpha   90.00
_cell.angle_beta   90.00
_cell.angle_gamma   90.00
#
_symmetry.space_group_name_H-M   'P 1'
#
loop_
_entity.id
_entity.type
_entity.pdbx_description
1 polymer ?
#
loop_
_entity_poly.entity_id
_entity_poly.type
_entity_poly.pdbx_seq_one_letter_code
_entity_poly.pdbx_strand_id
1 'polypeptide(L)'
;RCGKASKSYLDFIQANGYFTHNRNRQNKYWMYETIDEVLKNSFYHNPQIEPRITELEQKVLDAKVSSFVAAHELLELYFKNKN
;
A
#
# COMPACT_ATOMS: atom_id res chain seq x y z
N ARG A 1 -41.36 24.35 -33.22
CA ARG A 1 -39.91 24.54 -32.97
C ARG A 1 -39.41 23.30 -32.25
N CYS A 2 -38.83 22.36 -32.97
CA CYS A 2 -38.24 21.16 -32.39
C CYS A 2 -36.76 21.14 -32.76
N GLY A 3 -35.89 20.79 -31.80
CA GLY A 3 -34.48 20.56 -32.06
C GLY A 3 -33.58 21.25 -31.05
N LYS A 4 -33.12 20.48 -30.06
CA LYS A 4 -31.71 20.38 -29.58
C LYS A 4 -31.66 19.53 -28.30
N ALA A 5 -31.82 18.22 -28.45
CA ALA A 5 -31.48 17.25 -27.42
C ALA A 5 -30.86 16.03 -28.11
N SER A 6 -29.55 16.10 -28.42
CA SER A 6 -28.83 14.97 -29.01
C SER A 6 -27.35 14.90 -28.62
N LYS A 7 -26.81 15.92 -27.94
CA LYS A 7 -25.41 15.90 -27.47
C LYS A 7 -25.25 15.24 -26.08
N SER A 8 -26.29 15.31 -25.24
CA SER A 8 -26.16 15.05 -23.80
C SER A 8 -26.13 13.57 -23.39
N TYR A 9 -26.69 12.65 -24.19
CA TYR A 9 -26.81 11.23 -23.80
C TYR A 9 -25.53 10.43 -24.08
N LEU A 10 -24.90 10.64 -25.23
CA LEU A 10 -23.62 10.01 -25.57
C LEU A 10 -22.50 10.52 -24.67
N ASP A 11 -22.45 11.83 -24.41
CA ASP A 11 -21.51 12.43 -23.46
C ASP A 11 -21.71 11.85 -22.04
N PHE A 12 -22.96 11.64 -21.61
CA PHE A 12 -23.26 11.03 -20.32
C PHE A 12 -22.83 9.57 -20.23
N ILE A 13 -23.08 8.74 -21.25
CA ILE A 13 -22.67 7.33 -21.29
C ILE A 13 -21.14 7.20 -21.31
N GLN A 14 -20.47 8.03 -22.12
CA GLN A 14 -19.01 8.00 -22.25
C GLN A 14 -18.33 8.53 -21.00
N ALA A 15 -18.87 9.59 -20.40
CA ALA A 15 -18.47 10.07 -19.08
C ALA A 15 -18.72 9.01 -18.01
N ASN A 16 -19.90 8.40 -17.94
CA ASN A 16 -20.20 7.33 -16.96
C ASN A 16 -19.26 6.14 -17.13
N GLY A 17 -19.03 5.66 -18.35
CA GLY A 17 -18.09 4.56 -18.63
C GLY A 17 -16.68 4.89 -18.16
N TYR A 18 -16.21 6.11 -18.45
CA TYR A 18 -14.92 6.63 -18.02
C TYR A 18 -14.83 6.78 -16.49
N PHE A 19 -15.83 7.37 -15.83
CA PHE A 19 -15.89 7.52 -14.37
C PHE A 19 -15.97 6.17 -13.66
N THR A 20 -16.71 5.20 -14.20
CA THR A 20 -16.82 3.86 -13.62
C THR A 20 -15.50 3.11 -13.72
N HIS A 21 -14.80 3.21 -14.86
CA HIS A 21 -13.47 2.62 -15.02
C HIS A 21 -12.43 3.29 -14.11
N ASN A 22 -12.52 4.61 -13.94
CA ASN A 22 -11.64 5.34 -13.04
C ASN A 22 -11.89 4.98 -11.56
N ARG A 23 -13.16 4.82 -11.17
CA ARG A 23 -13.56 4.42 -9.82
C ARG A 23 -13.11 2.99 -9.50
N ASN A 24 -13.21 2.06 -10.44
CA ASN A 24 -12.73 0.70 -10.23
C ASN A 24 -11.20 0.65 -10.05
N ARG A 25 -10.45 1.47 -10.80
CA ARG A 25 -9.00 1.62 -10.60
C ARG A 25 -8.66 2.22 -9.24
N GLN A 26 -9.37 3.27 -8.83
CA GLN A 26 -9.19 3.89 -7.52
C GLN A 26 -9.55 2.94 -6.38
N ASN A 27 -10.66 2.21 -6.47
CA ASN A 27 -11.05 1.24 -5.46
C ASN A 27 -9.98 0.15 -5.28
N LYS A 28 -9.41 -0.34 -6.40
CA LYS A 28 -8.29 -1.31 -6.34
C LYS A 28 -7.05 -0.69 -5.70
N TYR A 29 -6.69 0.53 -6.09
CA TYR A 29 -5.56 1.24 -5.50
C TYR A 29 -5.74 1.39 -3.98
N TRP A 30 -6.88 1.91 -3.54
CA TRP A 30 -7.18 2.09 -2.11
C TRP A 30 -7.16 0.77 -1.34
N MET A 31 -7.65 -0.33 -1.93
CA MET A 31 -7.57 -1.64 -1.30
C MET A 31 -6.11 -2.05 -1.00
N TYR A 32 -5.21 -1.91 -1.97
CA TYR A 32 -3.79 -2.23 -1.77
C TYR A 32 -3.12 -1.25 -0.80
N GLU A 33 -3.40 0.05 -0.91
CA GLU A 33 -2.84 1.06 -0.01
C GLU A 33 -3.24 0.78 1.45
N THR A 34 -4.51 0.46 1.71
CA THR A 34 -4.98 0.09 3.05
C THR A 34 -4.30 -1.17 3.58
N ILE A 35 -4.09 -2.20 2.73
CA ILE A 35 -3.36 -3.40 3.14
C ILE A 35 -1.93 -3.04 3.54
N ASP A 36 -1.24 -2.26 2.71
CA ASP A 36 0.14 -1.85 2.95
C ASP A 36 0.27 -0.98 4.21
N GLU A 37 -0.62 -0.02 4.41
CA GLU A 37 -0.66 0.81 5.62
C GLU A 37 -0.85 -0.04 6.87
N VAL A 38 -1.81 -0.97 6.86
CA VAL A 38 -2.07 -1.85 8.00
C VAL A 38 -0.88 -2.78 8.28
N LEU A 39 -0.25 -3.33 7.24
CA LEU A 39 0.93 -4.19 7.39
C LEU A 39 2.12 -3.41 7.92
N LYS A 40 2.44 -2.24 7.36
CA LYS A 40 3.50 -1.36 7.84
C LYS A 40 3.26 -0.95 9.28
N ASN A 41 2.04 -0.48 9.60
CA ASN A 41 1.67 -0.06 10.94
C ASN A 41 1.82 -1.21 11.94
N SER A 42 1.34 -2.40 11.59
CA SER A 42 1.48 -3.60 12.42
C SER A 42 2.93 -4.02 12.63
N PHE A 43 3.79 -3.86 11.62
CA PHE A 43 5.20 -4.21 11.68
C PHE A 43 5.98 -3.25 12.58
N TYR A 44 5.91 -1.94 12.31
CA TYR A 44 6.70 -0.92 13.01
C TYR A 44 6.25 -0.68 14.46
N HIS A 45 4.97 -0.92 14.78
CA HIS A 45 4.46 -0.81 16.16
C HIS A 45 4.46 -2.14 16.93
N ASN A 46 5.12 -3.18 16.41
CA ASN A 46 5.27 -4.43 17.15
C ASN A 46 6.34 -4.24 18.24
N PRO A 47 6.01 -4.45 19.54
CA PRO A 47 6.92 -4.17 20.65
C PRO A 47 8.18 -5.05 20.68
N GLN A 48 8.18 -6.17 19.94
CA GLN A 48 9.36 -7.03 19.78
C GLN A 48 10.23 -6.58 18.58
N ILE A 49 9.65 -5.87 17.62
CA ILE A 49 10.34 -5.41 16.39
C ILE A 49 10.96 -4.04 16.61
N GLU A 50 10.23 -3.12 17.23
CA GLU A 50 10.67 -1.73 17.47
C GLU A 50 12.09 -1.61 18.06
N PRO A 51 12.45 -2.31 19.16
CA PRO A 51 13.82 -2.24 19.69
C PRO A 51 14.84 -2.90 18.73
N ARG A 52 14.43 -3.92 17.97
CA ARG A 52 15.32 -4.66 17.07
C ARG A 52 15.68 -3.85 15.82
N ILE A 53 14.81 -2.96 15.38
CA ILE A 53 15.07 -2.04 14.26
C ILE A 53 16.32 -1.21 14.56
N THR A 54 16.34 -0.50 15.70
CA THR A 54 17.47 0.36 16.09
C THR A 54 18.78 -0.40 16.15
N GLU A 55 18.78 -1.62 16.69
CA GLU A 55 19.98 -2.45 16.77
C GLU A 55 20.50 -2.87 15.38
N LEU A 56 19.60 -3.28 14.48
CA LEU A 56 19.98 -3.72 13.14
C LEU A 56 20.37 -2.55 12.24
N GLU A 57 19.71 -1.39 12.37
CA GLU A 57 20.10 -0.16 11.70
C GLU A 57 21.56 0.21 12.03
N GLN A 58 21.93 0.18 13.32
CA GLN A 58 23.32 0.46 13.70
C GLN A 58 24.28 -0.58 13.11
N LYS A 59 23.92 -1.87 13.09
CA LYS A 59 24.76 -2.90 12.47
C LYS A 59 24.91 -2.71 10.96
N VAL A 60 23.89 -2.21 10.26
CA VAL A 60 23.97 -1.87 8.83
C VAL A 60 24.91 -0.68 8.62
N LEU A 61 24.77 0.38 9.43
CA LEU A 61 25.63 1.57 9.36
C LEU A 61 27.09 1.24 9.68
N ASP A 62 27.32 0.31 10.60
CA ASP A 62 28.65 -0.21 10.95
C ASP A 62 29.20 -1.22 9.92
N ALA A 63 28.49 -1.49 8.82
CA ALA A 63 28.80 -2.51 7.82
C ALA A 63 28.98 -3.94 8.39
N LYS A 64 28.38 -4.23 9.55
CA LYS A 64 28.41 -5.56 10.20
C LYS A 64 27.40 -6.53 9.57
N VAL A 65 26.32 -6.01 9.00
CA VAL A 65 25.31 -6.76 8.26
C VAL A 65 24.88 -5.98 7.02
N SER A 66 24.47 -6.67 5.96
CA SER A 66 23.87 -5.97 4.81
C SER A 66 22.44 -5.53 5.11
N SER A 67 21.98 -4.49 4.42
CA SER A 67 20.59 -4.01 4.53
C SER A 67 19.57 -5.11 4.24
N PHE A 68 19.85 -5.98 3.26
CA PHE A 68 19.00 -7.12 2.93
C PHE A 68 18.92 -8.15 4.05
N VAL A 69 20.06 -8.51 4.66
CA VAL A 69 20.09 -9.46 5.77
C VAL A 69 19.35 -8.91 6.99
N ALA A 70 19.58 -7.64 7.33
CA ALA A 70 18.86 -6.98 8.43
C ALA A 70 17.35 -6.94 8.19
N ALA A 71 16.91 -6.60 6.97
CA ALA A 71 15.48 -6.59 6.63
C ALA A 71 14.86 -7.98 6.72
N HIS A 72 15.55 -9.02 6.23
CA HIS A 72 15.09 -10.40 6.35
C HIS A 72 14.96 -10.84 7.81
N GLU A 73 15.94 -10.51 8.66
CA GLU A 73 15.90 -10.86 10.08
C GLU A 73 14.70 -10.23 10.80
N LEU A 74 14.40 -8.95 10.52
CA LEU A 74 13.22 -8.28 11.09
C LEU A 74 11.91 -8.92 10.60
N LEU A 75 11.82 -9.29 9.32
CA LEU A 75 10.65 -9.96 8.76
C LEU A 75 10.44 -11.35 9.35
N GLU A 76 11.51 -12.13 9.50
CA GLU A 76 11.46 -13.46 10.15
C GLU A 76 10.99 -13.34 11.59
N LEU A 77 11.51 -12.37 12.36
CA LEU A 77 11.07 -12.12 13.73
C LEU A 77 9.59 -11.74 13.78
N TYR A 78 9.12 -10.91 12.85
CA TYR A 78 7.73 -10.48 12.79
C TYR A 78 6.77 -11.64 12.51
N PHE A 79 7.08 -12.49 11.53
CA PHE A 79 6.22 -13.62 11.17
C PHE A 79 6.30 -14.77 12.18
N LYS A 80 7.46 -14.99 12.83
CA LYS A 80 7.60 -16.00 13.88
C LYS A 80 6.71 -15.72 15.08
N ASN A 81 6.50 -14.46 15.43
CA ASN A 81 5.66 -14.06 16.56
C ASN A 81 4.15 -14.07 16.26
N LYS A 82 3.75 -14.30 15.00
CA LYS A 82 2.34 -14.40 14.59
C LYS A 82 1.82 -15.84 14.51
N ASN A 83 2.70 -16.84 14.57
CA ASN A 83 2.38 -18.27 14.59
C ASN A 83 2.48 -18.83 16.01
#